data_AF-A0A9P6WLQ7-F1
#
_entry.id   AF-A0A9P6WLQ7-F1
#
_cell.length_a   1.000
_cell.length_b   1.000
_cell.length_c   1.000
_cell.angle_alpha   90.00
_cell.angle_beta   90.00
_cell.angle_gamma   90.00
#
_symmetry.space_group_name_H-M   'P 1'
#
loop_
_entity.id
_entity.type
_entity.pdbx_description
1 polymer ?
#
loop_
_entity_poly.entity_id
_entity_poly.type
_entity_poly.pdbx_seq_one_letter_code
_entity_poly.pdbx_strand_id
1 'polypeptide(L)'
;MATRRSAKSKKVSFNNSSKIVEIDQEEIVNITSNADGKIVDAEVEISQIEEGEDDDDDNFDPDKMDIDLTTGKKRRGLKTVNKESFIVETLAPSLTLIPWHLPILLITLLLDGQLMTDTKEGLQKGFNNLSVMGLIYCVMLGEISKCQRNPTLKSNGPTALEFLYTALSFPFSIMLSIPIYLSFLLFGAPAGPLTAMTFYLASHVTLIVFFPLLNVYRLTEKNSSKIWKKLLTFQLENWKLNQVYCTSIGGLIGCWLGVIPIPLDWDRDWQDWPITLLIGAYGGAFIGGLASYIYGRYVMRSFRRNA
;
A
#
# COMPACT_ATOMS: atom_id res chain seq x y z
N MET A 1 10.70 57.42 28.94
CA MET A 1 10.51 57.23 30.40
C MET A 1 9.08 56.79 30.64
N ALA A 2 8.80 55.48 30.73
CA ALA A 2 7.67 54.89 31.43
C ALA A 2 7.74 53.36 31.29
N THR A 3 7.96 52.69 32.42
CA THR A 3 8.09 51.24 32.59
C THR A 3 6.80 50.66 33.18
N ARG A 4 6.44 49.46 32.70
CA ARG A 4 5.67 48.36 33.34
C ARG A 4 4.25 48.66 33.88
N ARG A 5 3.31 47.77 33.53
CA ARG A 5 2.98 46.59 34.38
C ARG A 5 2.06 45.61 33.65
N SER A 6 2.49 44.35 33.67
CA SER A 6 1.70 43.16 33.39
C SER A 6 0.54 43.07 34.39
N ALA A 7 -0.67 42.79 33.89
CA ALA A 7 -1.80 42.36 34.70
C ALA A 7 -2.11 40.89 34.37
N LYS A 8 -1.61 39.98 35.21
CA LYS A 8 -2.08 38.59 35.31
C LYS A 8 -3.50 38.62 35.89
N SER A 9 -4.48 38.04 35.18
CA SER A 9 -5.75 37.61 35.77
C SER A 9 -5.90 36.12 35.55
N LYS A 10 -5.57 35.33 36.58
CA LYS A 10 -5.96 33.92 36.70
C LYS A 10 -7.44 33.88 37.07
N LYS A 11 -8.26 33.15 36.31
CA LYS A 11 -9.49 32.53 36.83
C LYS A 11 -9.36 31.02 36.68
N VAL A 12 -9.57 30.32 37.80
CA VAL A 12 -9.54 28.87 37.98
C VAL A 12 -10.95 28.45 38.39
N SER A 13 -11.51 27.42 37.76
CA SER A 13 -12.43 26.44 38.39
C SER A 13 -12.57 25.25 37.42
N PHE A 14 -11.89 24.13 37.66
CA PHE A 14 -12.22 22.96 38.51
C PHE A 14 -12.75 21.78 37.66
N ASN A 15 -11.87 20.78 37.59
CA ASN A 15 -11.95 19.52 36.85
C ASN A 15 -13.02 18.56 37.37
N ASN A 16 -13.38 17.60 36.53
CA ASN A 16 -13.31 16.21 36.96
C ASN A 16 -12.65 15.35 35.87
N SER A 17 -11.75 14.46 36.31
CA SER A 17 -10.83 13.61 35.53
C SER A 17 -9.54 14.29 35.01
N SER A 18 -8.49 14.16 35.82
CA SER A 18 -7.17 14.72 35.65
C SER A 18 -6.10 13.62 35.72
N LYS A 19 -5.26 13.52 34.70
CA LYS A 19 -3.81 13.75 34.88
C LYS A 19 -3.23 14.34 33.62
N ILE A 20 -2.81 15.60 33.78
CA ILE A 20 -2.06 16.42 32.83
C ILE A 20 -0.59 16.10 33.08
N VAL A 21 0.15 15.80 32.03
CA VAL A 21 1.62 15.82 32.03
C VAL A 21 2.03 17.21 31.55
N GLU A 22 2.81 17.91 32.38
CA GLU A 22 3.54 19.14 32.01
C GLU A 22 4.53 18.82 30.89
N ILE A 23 4.54 19.63 29.83
CA ILE A 23 5.67 19.70 28.90
C ILE A 23 6.25 21.10 29.01
N ASP A 24 7.49 21.17 29.46
CA ASP A 24 8.29 22.39 29.59
C ASP A 24 8.48 23.08 28.24
N GLN A 25 8.35 24.42 28.24
CA GLN A 25 8.46 25.28 27.06
C GLN A 25 9.90 25.60 26.62
N GLU A 26 10.89 24.78 26.97
CA GLU A 26 12.29 25.06 26.69
C GLU A 26 12.92 24.05 25.70
N GLU A 27 12.43 23.93 24.46
CA GLU A 27 13.30 23.34 23.40
C GLU A 27 12.95 23.64 21.93
N ILE A 28 12.19 24.70 21.60
CA ILE A 28 11.99 25.09 20.19
C ILE A 28 12.17 26.60 19.99
N VAL A 29 13.37 27.09 20.28
CA VAL A 29 13.85 28.33 19.64
C VAL A 29 15.35 28.16 19.37
N ASN A 30 15.68 27.61 18.21
CA ASN A 30 16.88 27.97 17.45
C ASN A 30 16.85 27.25 16.10
N ILE A 31 16.73 28.01 15.02
CA ILE A 31 17.56 27.95 13.80
C ILE A 31 17.02 29.02 12.81
N THR A 32 17.70 30.16 12.86
CA THR A 32 18.07 31.10 11.79
C THR A 32 17.07 31.44 10.67
N SER A 33 16.58 32.69 10.72
CA SER A 33 16.20 33.49 9.55
C SER A 33 17.40 33.71 8.62
N ASN A 34 17.20 33.61 7.30
CA ASN A 34 18.11 34.24 6.34
C ASN A 34 17.39 35.39 5.61
N ALA A 35 18.13 36.49 5.45
CA ALA A 35 17.64 37.76 4.96
C ALA A 35 17.61 37.77 3.43
N ASP A 36 16.48 37.40 2.84
CA ASP A 36 16.07 37.80 1.48
C ASP A 36 14.58 37.44 1.35
N GLY A 37 13.71 38.46 1.37
CA GLY A 37 12.26 38.31 1.40
C GLY A 37 11.66 37.67 0.14
N LYS A 38 11.79 36.35 0.00
CA LYS A 38 11.21 35.55 -1.08
C LYS A 38 10.41 34.40 -0.49
N ILE A 39 9.13 34.31 -0.87
CA ILE A 39 8.22 33.23 -0.47
C ILE A 39 8.72 31.94 -1.13
N VAL A 40 9.03 30.92 -0.34
CA VAL A 40 9.31 29.55 -0.79
C VAL A 40 8.19 28.68 -0.26
N ASP A 41 7.55 27.95 -1.17
CA ASP A 41 6.42 27.07 -0.91
C ASP A 41 6.75 26.07 0.21
N ALA A 42 5.88 26.00 1.22
CA ALA A 42 5.99 25.07 2.33
C ALA A 42 5.61 23.66 1.87
N GLU A 43 6.61 22.79 1.76
CA GLU A 43 6.42 21.36 1.54
C GLU A 43 6.14 20.69 2.89
N VAL A 44 4.95 20.10 3.02
CA VAL A 44 4.48 19.47 4.27
C VAL A 44 5.11 18.09 4.39
N GLU A 45 6.04 17.95 5.32
CA GLU A 45 6.52 16.68 5.82
C GLU A 45 5.38 16.00 6.60
N ILE A 46 4.80 14.93 6.04
CA ILE A 46 3.80 14.12 6.74
C ILE A 46 4.57 13.27 7.76
N SER A 47 4.75 13.82 8.96
CA SER A 47 5.13 13.05 10.13
C SER A 47 3.87 12.68 10.92
N GLN A 48 3.69 11.36 11.07
CA GLN A 48 2.92 10.63 12.08
C GLN A 48 1.49 11.11 12.40
N ILE A 49 0.52 10.34 11.89
CA ILE A 49 -0.84 10.31 12.42
C ILE A 49 -0.96 8.99 13.18
N GLU A 50 -0.75 9.02 14.50
CA GLU A 50 -1.18 7.95 15.40
C GLU A 50 -2.69 8.12 15.60
N GLU A 51 -3.50 7.28 14.92
CA GLU A 51 -4.85 6.98 15.41
C GLU A 51 -4.69 5.98 16.57
N GLY A 52 -5.16 6.35 17.76
CA GLY A 52 -5.12 5.51 18.94
C GLY A 52 -5.87 4.20 18.71
N GLU A 53 -5.14 3.09 18.76
CA GLU A 53 -5.70 1.75 18.88
C GLU A 53 -6.25 1.62 20.31
N ASP A 54 -7.56 1.45 20.44
CA ASP A 54 -8.20 1.04 21.69
C ASP A 54 -7.67 -0.37 22.02
N ASP A 55 -6.75 -0.46 22.99
CA ASP A 55 -6.28 -1.72 23.56
C ASP A 55 -7.48 -2.44 24.21
N ASP A 56 -7.83 -3.63 23.70
CA ASP A 56 -8.75 -4.56 24.36
C ASP A 56 -8.20 -4.92 25.76
N ASP A 57 -8.74 -4.27 26.79
CA ASP A 57 -8.31 -4.30 28.21
C ASP A 57 -8.58 -5.65 28.93
N ASP A 58 -9.05 -6.68 28.22
CA ASP A 58 -9.58 -7.93 28.82
C ASP A 58 -8.57 -9.09 28.86
N ASN A 59 -7.38 -8.96 28.27
CA ASN A 59 -6.37 -10.02 28.31
C ASN A 59 -5.34 -9.78 29.42
N PHE A 60 -5.42 -10.58 30.49
CA PHE A 60 -4.49 -10.51 31.62
C PHE A 60 -3.07 -10.88 31.20
N ASP A 61 -2.24 -9.87 30.97
CA ASP A 61 -0.81 -10.02 30.67
C ASP A 61 0.02 -9.94 31.96
N PRO A 62 0.60 -11.05 32.46
CA PRO A 62 1.37 -11.05 33.69
C PRO A 62 2.67 -10.24 33.59
N ASP A 63 3.13 -9.91 32.37
CA ASP A 63 4.36 -9.14 32.16
C ASP A 63 4.14 -7.62 32.23
N LYS A 64 2.89 -7.14 32.12
CA LYS A 64 2.51 -5.75 32.38
C LYS A 64 2.35 -5.45 33.89
N MET A 65 2.43 -6.45 34.77
CA MET A 65 2.25 -6.21 36.21
C MET A 65 3.47 -5.52 36.84
N ASP A 66 3.19 -4.37 37.44
CA ASP A 66 4.11 -3.59 38.26
C ASP A 66 4.54 -4.28 39.56
N ILE A 67 3.97 -5.44 39.89
CA ILE A 67 4.14 -6.18 41.14
C ILE A 67 4.63 -7.58 40.82
N ASP A 68 5.72 -8.00 41.46
CA ASP A 68 6.18 -9.38 41.38
C ASP A 68 5.28 -10.27 42.25
N LEU A 69 4.52 -11.16 41.61
CA LEU A 69 3.57 -12.08 42.28
C LEU A 69 4.21 -12.99 43.32
N THR A 70 5.51 -13.25 43.23
CA THR A 70 6.23 -14.15 44.15
C THR A 70 6.73 -13.44 45.41
N THR A 71 7.02 -12.14 45.31
CA THR A 71 7.62 -11.36 46.40
C THR A 71 6.70 -10.25 46.92
N GLY A 72 5.59 -9.96 46.24
CA GLY A 72 4.65 -8.89 46.57
C GLY A 72 5.25 -7.48 46.46
N LYS A 73 6.49 -7.35 45.95
CA LYS A 73 7.20 -6.08 45.86
C LYS A 73 6.99 -5.46 44.48
N LYS A 74 6.88 -4.13 44.47
CA LYS A 74 6.82 -3.35 43.23
C LYS A 74 8.12 -3.57 42.43
N ARG A 75 8.00 -4.07 41.20
CA ARG A 75 9.14 -4.26 40.28
C ARG A 75 9.73 -2.88 39.99
N ARG A 76 10.90 -2.59 40.56
CA ARG A 76 11.65 -1.36 40.26
C ARG A 76 12.30 -1.53 38.88
N GLY A 77 11.77 -0.84 37.87
CA GLY A 77 12.42 -0.71 36.57
C GLY A 77 11.92 -1.65 35.46
N LEU A 78 10.61 -1.90 35.36
CA LEU A 78 10.04 -2.25 34.07
C LEU A 78 10.21 -1.03 33.15
N LYS A 79 11.29 -1.03 32.35
CA LYS A 79 11.27 -0.28 31.10
C LYS A 79 10.09 -0.87 30.33
N THR A 80 9.00 -0.11 30.19
CA THR A 80 8.03 -0.38 29.14
C THR A 80 8.84 -0.54 27.87
N VAL A 81 8.94 -1.77 27.38
CA VAL A 81 9.54 -2.02 26.08
C VAL A 81 8.56 -1.38 25.14
N ASN A 82 8.81 -0.12 24.76
CA ASN A 82 8.12 0.50 23.65
C ASN A 82 8.35 -0.46 22.49
N LYS A 83 7.32 -1.24 22.16
CA LYS A 83 7.34 -2.13 21.03
C LYS A 83 7.53 -1.20 19.84
N GLU A 84 8.76 -1.14 19.31
CA GLU A 84 9.06 -0.33 18.15
C GLU A 84 8.11 -0.78 17.02
N SER A 85 7.04 -0.03 16.82
CA SER A 85 6.05 -0.30 15.79
C SER A 85 6.71 0.08 14.47
N PHE A 86 7.18 -0.93 13.75
CA PHE A 86 7.81 -0.70 12.45
C PHE A 86 6.74 -0.23 11.44
N ILE A 87 6.69 1.05 11.13
CA ILE A 87 5.74 1.61 10.15
C ILE A 87 6.25 1.30 8.74
N VAL A 88 5.37 0.79 7.88
CA VAL A 88 5.69 0.55 6.46
C VAL A 88 5.58 1.88 5.74
N GLU A 89 6.66 2.30 5.09
CA GLU A 89 6.67 3.52 4.30
C GLU A 89 5.64 3.47 3.16
N THR A 90 4.82 4.52 3.06
CA THR A 90 3.79 4.68 2.03
C THR A 90 4.22 5.71 1.00
N LEU A 91 4.02 5.40 -0.27
CA LEU A 91 4.24 6.34 -1.38
C LEU A 91 3.17 7.44 -1.38
N ALA A 92 3.57 8.67 -1.67
CA ALA A 92 2.62 9.76 -1.79
C ALA A 92 1.70 9.53 -3.01
N PRO A 93 0.37 9.72 -2.86
CA PRO A 93 -0.60 9.44 -3.90
C PRO A 93 -0.37 10.35 -5.12
N SER A 94 -0.15 9.76 -6.29
CA SER A 94 0.13 10.48 -7.53
C SER A 94 -0.61 9.87 -8.72
N LEU A 95 -0.90 10.69 -9.73
CA LEU A 95 -1.60 10.24 -10.94
C LEU A 95 -0.78 9.22 -11.74
N THR A 96 0.54 9.35 -11.71
CA THR A 96 1.47 8.46 -12.42
C THR A 96 1.52 7.07 -11.78
N LEU A 97 1.21 6.97 -10.49
CA LEU A 97 1.17 5.71 -9.74
C LEU A 97 -0.10 4.89 -10.05
N ILE A 98 -1.07 5.45 -10.78
CA ILE A 98 -2.26 4.71 -11.21
C ILE A 98 -1.84 3.82 -12.38
N PRO A 99 -2.18 2.52 -12.38
CA PRO A 99 -1.78 1.60 -13.44
C PRO A 99 -2.65 1.76 -14.70
N TRP A 100 -2.47 2.88 -15.42
CA TRP A 100 -3.23 3.21 -16.63
C TRP A 100 -3.11 2.19 -17.76
N HIS A 101 -2.01 1.44 -17.79
CA HIS A 101 -1.81 0.39 -18.77
C HIS A 101 -2.83 -0.75 -18.62
N LEU A 102 -3.37 -1.01 -17.42
CA LEU A 102 -4.34 -2.08 -17.20
C LEU A 102 -5.67 -1.87 -17.95
N PRO A 103 -6.41 -0.76 -17.77
CA PRO A 103 -7.65 -0.55 -18.51
C PRO A 103 -7.42 -0.45 -20.02
N ILE A 104 -6.30 0.14 -20.46
CA ILE A 104 -5.95 0.21 -21.89
C ILE A 104 -5.77 -1.21 -22.45
N LEU A 105 -4.97 -2.04 -21.78
CA LEU A 105 -4.75 -3.42 -22.19
C LEU A 105 -6.04 -4.24 -22.18
N LEU A 106 -6.87 -4.07 -21.15
CA LEU A 106 -8.15 -4.75 -21.05
C LEU A 106 -9.06 -4.39 -22.22
N ILE A 107 -9.19 -3.10 -22.54
CA ILE A 107 -9.98 -2.64 -23.67
C ILE A 107 -9.42 -3.20 -24.99
N THR A 108 -8.10 -3.18 -25.19
CA THR A 108 -7.51 -3.75 -26.41
C THR A 108 -7.75 -5.25 -26.51
N LEU A 109 -7.69 -5.98 -25.41
CA LEU A 109 -7.91 -7.43 -25.37
C LEU A 109 -9.38 -7.78 -25.69
N LEU A 110 -10.33 -6.97 -25.20
CA LEU A 110 -11.75 -7.16 -25.47
C LEU A 110 -12.13 -6.77 -26.90
N LEU A 111 -11.53 -5.70 -27.44
CA LEU A 111 -11.76 -5.25 -28.82
C LEU A 111 -11.18 -6.20 -29.87
N ASP A 112 -10.06 -6.84 -29.58
CA ASP A 112 -9.46 -7.84 -30.47
C ASP A 112 -10.38 -9.05 -30.71
N GLY A 113 -11.32 -9.33 -29.80
CA GLY A 113 -12.30 -10.43 -29.91
C GLY A 113 -11.69 -11.84 -29.82
N GLN A 114 -10.37 -11.98 -29.97
CA GLN A 114 -9.65 -13.25 -29.91
C GLN A 114 -9.88 -14.00 -28.60
N LEU A 115 -10.07 -13.28 -27.50
CA LEU A 115 -10.36 -13.85 -26.19
C LEU A 115 -11.65 -14.68 -26.17
N MET A 116 -12.64 -14.28 -26.97
CA MET A 116 -13.97 -14.92 -27.04
C MET A 116 -13.99 -16.07 -28.07
N THR A 117 -13.14 -16.03 -29.10
CA THR A 117 -13.08 -17.07 -30.13
C THR A 117 -12.10 -18.19 -29.79
N ASP A 118 -10.91 -17.85 -29.31
CA ASP A 118 -9.90 -18.78 -28.80
C ASP A 118 -9.32 -18.23 -27.51
N THR A 119 -9.91 -18.67 -26.40
CA THR A 119 -9.56 -18.23 -25.06
C THR A 119 -8.09 -18.45 -24.75
N LYS A 120 -7.48 -19.55 -25.22
CA LYS A 120 -6.08 -19.86 -24.90
C LYS A 120 -5.12 -18.90 -25.60
N GLU A 121 -5.30 -18.68 -26.90
CA GLU A 121 -4.48 -17.73 -27.66
C GLU A 121 -4.67 -16.30 -27.16
N GLY A 122 -5.93 -15.92 -26.86
CA GLY A 122 -6.27 -14.63 -26.27
C GLY A 122 -5.56 -14.39 -24.94
N LEU A 123 -5.57 -15.37 -24.02
CA LEU A 123 -4.84 -15.27 -22.76
C LEU A 123 -3.33 -15.17 -22.98
N GLN A 124 -2.75 -15.95 -23.90
CA GLN A 124 -1.32 -15.90 -24.16
C GLN A 124 -0.89 -14.53 -24.73
N LYS A 125 -1.67 -13.97 -25.66
CA LYS A 125 -1.42 -12.63 -26.21
C LYS A 125 -1.59 -11.55 -25.14
N GLY A 126 -2.64 -11.65 -24.33
CA GLY A 126 -2.86 -10.78 -23.17
C GLY A 126 -1.68 -10.79 -22.20
N PHE A 127 -1.14 -11.98 -21.90
CA PHE A 127 0.00 -12.16 -21.01
C PHE A 127 1.26 -11.49 -21.56
N ASN A 128 1.54 -11.66 -22.85
CA ASN A 128 2.69 -11.05 -23.51
C ASN A 128 2.58 -9.51 -23.48
N ASN A 129 1.40 -8.97 -23.82
CA ASN A 129 1.16 -7.52 -23.79
C ASN A 129 1.28 -6.95 -22.37
N LEU A 130 0.71 -7.65 -21.38
CA LEU A 130 0.83 -7.29 -19.97
C LEU A 130 2.28 -7.34 -19.49
N SER A 131 3.06 -8.33 -19.92
CA SER A 131 4.47 -8.45 -19.55
C SER A 131 5.29 -7.26 -20.05
N VAL A 132 5.09 -6.86 -21.32
CA VAL A 132 5.81 -5.72 -21.92
C VAL A 132 5.43 -4.40 -21.23
N MET A 133 4.13 -4.12 -21.12
CA MET A 133 3.67 -2.86 -20.50
C MET A 133 3.92 -2.83 -19.00
N GLY A 134 3.81 -3.97 -18.31
CA GLY A 134 4.12 -4.12 -16.91
C GLY A 134 5.59 -3.83 -16.62
N LEU A 135 6.52 -4.30 -17.48
CA LEU A 135 7.95 -3.98 -17.33
C LEU A 135 8.19 -2.47 -17.41
N ILE A 136 7.60 -1.80 -18.40
CA ILE A 136 7.70 -0.34 -18.56
C ILE A 136 7.13 0.37 -17.33
N TYR A 137 5.96 -0.06 -16.86
CA TYR A 137 5.32 0.49 -15.68
C TYR A 137 6.16 0.30 -14.41
N CYS A 138 6.74 -0.88 -14.19
CA CYS A 138 7.56 -1.16 -13.02
C CYS A 138 8.89 -0.38 -13.02
N VAL A 139 9.51 -0.14 -14.18
CA VAL A 139 10.67 0.74 -14.29
C VAL A 139 10.30 2.17 -13.86
N MET A 140 9.17 2.69 -14.36
CA MET A 140 8.67 4.01 -13.97
C MET A 140 8.33 4.08 -12.47
N LEU A 141 7.72 3.02 -11.95
CA LEU A 141 7.36 2.89 -10.54
C LEU A 141 8.59 2.91 -9.63
N GLY A 142 9.67 2.23 -10.03
CA GLY A 142 10.94 2.22 -9.31
C GLY A 142 11.55 3.62 -9.19
N GLU A 143 11.53 4.40 -10.27
CA GLU A 143 12.04 5.78 -10.27
C GLU A 143 11.23 6.71 -9.38
N ILE A 144 9.89 6.60 -9.41
CA ILE A 144 9.00 7.37 -8.54
C ILE A 144 9.25 7.02 -7.08
N SER A 145 9.35 5.72 -6.76
CA SER A 145 9.62 5.26 -5.40
C SER A 145 10.95 5.78 -4.87
N LYS A 146 11.99 5.84 -5.72
CA LYS A 146 13.30 6.39 -5.37
C LYS A 146 13.25 7.89 -5.09
N CYS A 147 12.59 8.66 -5.96
CA CYS A 147 12.45 10.12 -5.79
C CYS A 147 11.63 10.48 -4.54
N GLN A 148 10.61 9.69 -4.22
CA GLN A 148 9.80 9.91 -3.02
C GLN A 148 10.55 9.56 -1.72
N ARG A 149 11.37 8.50 -1.72
CA ARG A 149 12.20 8.12 -0.56
C ARG A 149 13.34 9.08 -0.28
N ASN A 150 13.88 9.72 -1.32
CA ASN A 150 14.94 10.69 -1.17
C ASN A 150 14.68 11.92 -2.05
N PRO A 151 13.98 12.94 -1.52
CA PRO A 151 13.58 14.12 -2.29
C PRO A 151 14.77 14.96 -2.77
N THR A 152 15.97 14.77 -2.20
CA THR A 152 17.18 15.47 -2.64
C THR A 152 17.74 14.94 -3.97
N LEU A 153 17.34 13.72 -4.36
CA LEU A 153 17.75 13.12 -5.62
C LEU A 153 16.88 13.63 -6.76
N LYS A 154 17.48 14.28 -7.76
CA LYS A 154 16.82 14.56 -9.03
C LYS A 154 16.68 13.27 -9.86
N SER A 155 15.58 13.17 -10.61
CA SER A 155 15.37 12.11 -11.60
C SER A 155 16.47 12.13 -12.66
N ASN A 156 17.44 11.23 -12.54
CA ASN A 156 18.49 11.00 -13.53
C ASN A 156 18.22 9.76 -14.39
N GLY A 157 16.99 9.23 -14.32
CA GLY A 157 16.58 7.99 -14.96
C GLY A 157 17.04 6.73 -14.19
N PRO A 158 16.51 5.56 -14.61
CA PRO A 158 16.78 4.28 -13.98
C PRO A 158 18.23 3.86 -14.11
N THR A 159 18.85 3.58 -12.96
CA THR A 159 20.22 3.03 -12.94
C THR A 159 20.25 1.57 -13.41
N ALA A 160 21.40 1.10 -13.89
CA ALA A 160 21.57 -0.28 -14.37
C ALA A 160 21.18 -1.33 -13.30
N LEU A 161 21.43 -1.05 -12.01
CA LEU A 161 21.01 -1.90 -10.91
C LEU A 161 19.47 -1.97 -10.76
N GLU A 162 18.76 -0.90 -11.10
CA GLU A 162 17.31 -0.83 -10.99
C GLU A 162 16.64 -1.55 -12.15
N PHE A 163 17.20 -1.42 -13.35
CA PHE A 163 16.82 -2.28 -14.47
C PHE A 163 17.08 -3.75 -14.17
N LEU A 164 18.25 -4.08 -13.62
CA LEU A 164 18.60 -5.45 -13.24
C LEU A 164 17.63 -6.00 -12.18
N TYR A 165 17.32 -5.20 -11.16
CA TYR A 165 16.35 -5.59 -10.13
C TYR A 165 14.96 -5.79 -10.72
N THR A 166 14.48 -4.87 -11.58
CA THR A 166 13.18 -4.99 -12.25
C THR A 166 13.14 -6.26 -13.11
N ALA A 167 14.19 -6.51 -13.89
CA ALA A 167 14.34 -7.70 -14.72
C ALA A 167 14.37 -9.00 -13.90
N LEU A 168 14.95 -8.99 -12.69
CA LEU A 168 14.95 -10.13 -11.78
C LEU A 168 13.61 -10.32 -11.04
N SER A 169 12.91 -9.22 -10.75
CA SER A 169 11.60 -9.27 -10.09
C SER A 169 10.50 -9.83 -10.99
N PHE A 170 10.63 -9.69 -12.31
CA PHE A 170 9.68 -10.23 -13.29
C PHE A 170 9.55 -11.77 -13.24
N PRO A 171 10.62 -12.57 -13.43
CA PRO A 171 10.52 -14.01 -13.32
C PRO A 171 10.13 -14.44 -11.90
N PHE A 172 10.58 -13.73 -10.86
CA PHE A 172 10.16 -14.01 -9.48
C PHE A 172 8.64 -13.83 -9.30
N SER A 173 8.05 -12.79 -9.89
CA SER A 173 6.61 -12.58 -9.90
C SER A 173 5.86 -13.67 -10.67
N ILE A 174 6.44 -14.20 -11.75
CA ILE A 174 5.88 -15.35 -12.46
C ILE A 174 5.96 -16.61 -11.59
N MET A 175 7.03 -16.82 -10.82
CA MET A 175 7.12 -17.97 -9.91
C MET A 175 6.02 -17.95 -8.83
N LEU A 176 5.57 -16.78 -8.40
CA LEU A 176 4.42 -16.63 -7.49
C LEU A 176 3.08 -17.09 -8.13
N SER A 177 3.03 -17.33 -9.44
CA SER A 177 1.84 -17.93 -10.07
C SER A 177 1.55 -19.34 -9.54
N ILE A 178 2.56 -20.09 -9.08
CA ILE A 178 2.39 -21.44 -8.56
C ILE A 178 1.46 -21.46 -7.33
N PRO A 179 1.75 -20.72 -6.23
CA PRO A 179 0.86 -20.70 -5.08
C PRO A 179 -0.52 -20.10 -5.39
N ILE A 180 -0.62 -19.13 -6.31
CA ILE A 180 -1.91 -18.56 -6.73
C ILE A 180 -2.73 -19.56 -7.54
N TYR A 181 -2.09 -20.29 -8.46
CA TYR A 181 -2.71 -21.37 -9.22
C TYR A 181 -3.24 -22.46 -8.29
N LEU A 182 -2.44 -22.88 -7.30
CA LEU A 182 -2.88 -23.84 -6.28
C LEU A 182 -4.08 -23.28 -5.50
N SER A 183 -4.03 -22.01 -5.11
CA SER A 183 -5.15 -21.35 -4.42
C SER A 183 -6.43 -21.38 -5.27
N PHE A 184 -6.34 -21.11 -6.58
CA PHE A 184 -7.49 -21.22 -7.48
C PHE A 184 -8.05 -22.64 -7.54
N LEU A 185 -7.19 -23.67 -7.61
CA LEU A 185 -7.65 -25.06 -7.55
C LEU A 185 -8.36 -25.37 -6.23
N LEU A 186 -7.84 -24.87 -5.09
CA LEU A 186 -8.47 -25.02 -3.77
C LEU A 186 -9.84 -24.34 -3.71
N PHE A 187 -10.02 -23.22 -4.40
CA PHE A 187 -11.31 -22.52 -4.52
C PHE A 187 -12.23 -23.08 -5.62
N GLY A 188 -11.89 -24.23 -6.20
CA GLY A 188 -12.76 -24.94 -7.14
C GLY A 188 -12.58 -24.55 -8.61
N ALA A 189 -11.44 -23.95 -8.99
CA ALA A 189 -11.12 -23.72 -10.39
C ALA A 189 -11.07 -25.05 -11.18
N PRO A 190 -11.51 -25.05 -12.45
CA PRO A 190 -11.54 -26.25 -13.27
C PRO A 190 -10.13 -26.85 -13.46
N ALA A 191 -10.01 -28.14 -13.16
CA ALA A 191 -8.83 -28.96 -13.39
C ALA A 191 -9.00 -29.85 -14.66
N GLY A 192 -7.90 -30.45 -15.14
CA GLY A 192 -7.88 -31.25 -16.36
C GLY A 192 -7.59 -30.43 -17.63
N PRO A 193 -8.48 -30.42 -18.65
CA PRO A 193 -8.18 -29.79 -19.94
C PRO A 193 -8.05 -28.26 -19.87
N LEU A 194 -8.67 -27.60 -18.89
CA LEU A 194 -8.59 -26.14 -18.70
C LEU A 194 -7.43 -25.69 -17.79
N THR A 195 -6.57 -26.61 -17.35
CA THR A 195 -5.42 -26.30 -16.46
C THR A 195 -4.50 -25.23 -17.04
N ALA A 196 -4.26 -25.26 -18.36
CA ALA A 196 -3.46 -24.25 -19.03
C ALA A 196 -4.08 -22.84 -18.88
N MET A 197 -5.39 -22.72 -19.04
CA MET A 197 -6.09 -21.43 -18.92
C MET A 197 -6.04 -20.90 -17.48
N THR A 198 -6.27 -21.78 -16.50
CA THR A 198 -6.17 -21.43 -15.07
C THR A 198 -4.75 -20.99 -14.70
N PHE A 199 -3.71 -21.61 -15.27
CA PHE A 199 -2.33 -21.19 -15.06
C PHE A 199 -2.02 -19.84 -15.71
N TYR A 200 -2.53 -19.58 -16.92
CA TYR A 200 -2.41 -18.25 -17.54
C TYR A 200 -3.12 -17.19 -16.71
N LEU A 201 -4.33 -17.45 -16.21
CA LEU A 201 -5.04 -16.54 -15.29
C LEU A 201 -4.18 -16.23 -14.05
N ALA A 202 -3.64 -17.27 -13.39
CA ALA A 202 -2.78 -17.09 -12.23
C ALA A 202 -1.56 -16.22 -12.56
N SER A 203 -0.94 -16.42 -13.73
CA SER A 203 0.20 -15.63 -14.20
C SER A 203 -0.15 -14.16 -14.45
N HIS A 204 -1.35 -13.86 -14.95
CA HIS A 204 -1.82 -12.47 -15.09
C HIS A 204 -2.03 -11.82 -13.72
N VAL A 205 -2.72 -12.53 -12.81
CA VAL A 205 -3.00 -12.03 -11.46
C VAL A 205 -1.70 -11.74 -10.72
N THR A 206 -0.68 -12.60 -10.84
CA THR A 206 0.59 -12.33 -10.17
C THR A 206 1.36 -11.15 -10.76
N LEU A 207 1.33 -10.98 -12.08
CA LEU A 207 1.90 -9.78 -12.71
C LEU A 207 1.16 -8.50 -12.33
N ILE A 208 -0.15 -8.54 -12.13
CA ILE A 208 -0.92 -7.35 -11.72
C ILE A 208 -0.70 -7.04 -10.24
N VAL A 209 -0.68 -8.06 -9.38
CA VAL A 209 -0.70 -7.91 -7.92
C VAL A 209 0.71 -7.80 -7.34
N PHE A 210 1.58 -8.76 -7.64
CA PHE A 210 2.87 -8.90 -6.97
C PHE A 210 4.01 -8.15 -7.67
N PHE A 211 3.99 -8.07 -8.99
CA PHE A 211 5.06 -7.41 -9.73
C PHE A 211 5.28 -5.94 -9.34
N PRO A 212 4.24 -5.07 -9.25
CA PRO A 212 4.46 -3.70 -8.78
C PRO A 212 4.84 -3.65 -7.29
N LEU A 213 4.32 -4.55 -6.45
CA LEU A 213 4.70 -4.63 -5.03
C LEU A 213 6.19 -4.97 -4.86
N LEU A 214 6.72 -5.89 -5.65
CA LEU A 214 8.13 -6.31 -5.61
C LEU A 214 9.09 -5.18 -6.01
N ASN A 215 8.64 -4.26 -6.86
CA ASN A 215 9.44 -3.12 -7.32
C ASN A 215 9.47 -1.96 -6.31
N VAL A 216 8.38 -1.76 -5.57
CA VAL A 216 8.30 -0.76 -4.49
C VAL A 216 8.92 -1.28 -3.20
N TYR A 217 8.53 -2.48 -2.76
CA TYR A 217 9.00 -3.10 -1.52
C TYR A 217 10.11 -4.09 -1.82
N ARG A 218 11.31 -3.56 -2.03
CA ARG A 218 12.43 -4.37 -2.53
C ARG A 218 12.84 -5.44 -1.51
N LEU A 219 13.07 -6.66 -1.98
CA LEU A 219 13.50 -7.78 -1.13
C LEU A 219 14.90 -7.58 -0.53
N THR A 220 15.72 -6.73 -1.16
CA THR A 220 17.10 -6.40 -0.74
C THR A 220 17.17 -5.41 0.43
N GLU A 221 16.08 -4.77 0.82
CA GLU A 221 16.06 -3.80 1.92
C GLU A 221 16.28 -4.49 3.29
N LYS A 222 16.97 -3.81 4.21
CA LYS A 222 17.33 -4.38 5.54
C LYS A 222 16.12 -4.87 6.34
N ASN A 223 14.97 -4.23 6.18
CA ASN A 223 13.73 -4.54 6.90
C ASN A 223 12.71 -5.31 6.04
N SER A 224 13.12 -5.87 4.90
CA SER A 224 12.21 -6.50 3.92
C SER A 224 11.32 -7.58 4.53
N SER A 225 11.86 -8.45 5.39
CA SER A 225 11.07 -9.50 6.04
C SER A 225 9.91 -8.95 6.89
N LYS A 226 10.13 -7.84 7.62
CA LYS A 226 9.08 -7.20 8.43
C LYS A 226 8.01 -6.56 7.54
N ILE A 227 8.43 -5.87 6.47
CA ILE A 227 7.55 -5.24 5.48
C ILE A 227 6.63 -6.29 4.83
N TRP A 228 7.21 -7.37 4.29
CA TRP A 228 6.47 -8.43 3.60
C TRP A 228 5.52 -9.19 4.53
N LYS A 229 5.89 -9.41 5.79
CA LYS A 229 4.97 -9.97 6.80
C LYS A 229 3.76 -9.08 7.02
N LYS A 230 3.96 -7.77 7.17
CA LYS A 230 2.85 -6.81 7.32
C LYS A 230 1.95 -6.78 6.08
N LEU A 231 2.55 -6.76 4.88
CA LEU A 231 1.81 -6.77 3.60
C LEU A 231 0.94 -8.01 3.45
N LEU A 232 1.48 -9.19 3.75
CA LEU A 232 0.77 -10.48 3.61
C LEU A 232 -0.25 -10.72 4.72
N THR A 233 -0.07 -10.13 5.90
CA THR A 233 -1.01 -10.26 7.04
C THR A 233 -2.09 -9.16 7.03
N PHE A 234 -2.09 -8.26 6.04
CA PHE A 234 -2.99 -7.11 5.97
C PHE A 234 -2.89 -6.15 7.17
N GLN A 235 -1.74 -6.13 7.84
CA GLN A 235 -1.47 -5.29 9.02
C GLN A 235 -0.70 -4.01 8.65
N LEU A 236 -1.13 -3.36 7.56
CA LEU A 236 -0.58 -2.07 7.17
C LEU A 236 -1.37 -0.95 7.84
N GLU A 237 -0.65 -0.18 8.64
CA GLU A 237 -1.12 1.13 9.08
C GLU A 237 -1.36 2.02 7.86
N ASN A 238 -2.47 2.76 7.85
CA ASN A 238 -2.82 3.67 6.76
C ASN A 238 -2.86 3.02 5.35
N TRP A 239 -3.23 1.74 5.25
CA TRP A 239 -3.26 0.98 3.99
C TRP A 239 -4.03 1.68 2.85
N LYS A 240 -5.06 2.46 3.17
CA LYS A 240 -5.88 3.23 2.20
C LYS A 240 -5.08 4.28 1.43
N LEU A 241 -4.02 4.82 2.03
CA LEU A 241 -3.12 5.78 1.39
C LEU A 241 -2.08 5.10 0.49
N ASN A 242 -1.85 3.81 0.70
CA ASN A 242 -0.92 3.03 -0.09
C ASN A 242 -1.54 2.58 -1.41
N GLN A 243 -1.32 3.38 -2.45
CA GLN A 243 -1.92 3.20 -3.76
C GLN A 243 -1.52 1.88 -4.45
N VAL A 244 -0.27 1.44 -4.31
CA VAL A 244 0.21 0.18 -4.91
C VAL A 244 -0.41 -1.01 -4.19
N TYR A 245 -0.49 -0.95 -2.87
CA TYR A 245 -1.15 -2.00 -2.09
C TYR A 245 -2.66 -2.06 -2.36
N CYS A 246 -3.34 -0.92 -2.46
CA CYS A 246 -4.75 -0.87 -2.83
C CYS A 246 -5.00 -1.39 -4.26
N THR A 247 -4.07 -1.16 -5.19
CA THR A 247 -4.10 -1.75 -6.54
C THR A 247 -4.04 -3.28 -6.46
N SER A 248 -3.12 -3.82 -5.67
CA SER A 248 -2.96 -5.27 -5.48
C SER A 248 -4.20 -5.91 -4.83
N ILE A 249 -4.71 -5.33 -3.75
CA ILE A 249 -5.95 -5.79 -3.10
C ILE A 249 -7.14 -5.70 -4.05
N GLY A 250 -7.29 -4.57 -4.75
CA GLY A 250 -8.35 -4.34 -5.72
C GLY A 250 -8.33 -5.40 -6.82
N GLY A 251 -7.15 -5.78 -7.31
CA GLY A 251 -7.00 -6.85 -8.30
C GLY A 251 -7.43 -8.22 -7.78
N LEU A 252 -7.08 -8.57 -6.54
CA LEU A 252 -7.50 -9.83 -5.92
C LEU A 252 -9.02 -9.87 -5.68
N ILE A 253 -9.59 -8.81 -5.10
CA ILE A 253 -11.04 -8.69 -4.87
C ILE A 253 -11.78 -8.69 -6.22
N GLY A 254 -11.29 -7.95 -7.21
CA GLY A 254 -11.88 -7.91 -8.53
C GLY A 254 -11.87 -9.26 -9.23
N CYS A 255 -10.74 -9.99 -9.16
CA CYS A 255 -10.64 -11.36 -9.66
C CYS A 255 -11.68 -12.28 -9.01
N TRP A 256 -11.80 -12.20 -7.67
CA TRP A 256 -12.76 -13.00 -6.92
C TRP A 256 -14.21 -12.65 -7.27
N LEU A 257 -14.56 -11.37 -7.37
CA LEU A 257 -15.88 -10.91 -7.82
C LEU A 257 -16.18 -11.32 -9.27
N GLY A 258 -15.13 -11.46 -10.10
CA GLY A 258 -15.22 -11.97 -11.47
C GLY A 258 -15.74 -13.41 -11.57
N VAL A 259 -15.76 -14.18 -10.47
CA VAL A 259 -16.38 -15.51 -10.47
C VAL A 259 -17.90 -15.43 -10.49
N ILE A 260 -18.51 -14.38 -9.93
CA ILE A 260 -19.97 -14.25 -9.72
C ILE A 260 -20.78 -14.39 -11.02
N PRO A 261 -20.35 -13.83 -12.17
CA PRO A 261 -21.12 -13.98 -13.41
C PRO A 261 -21.13 -15.39 -14.01
N ILE A 262 -20.21 -16.28 -13.62
CA ILE A 262 -20.09 -17.62 -14.24
C ILE A 262 -21.32 -18.49 -13.91
N PRO A 263 -21.77 -18.63 -12.65
CA PRO A 263 -22.97 -19.43 -12.34
C PRO A 263 -24.28 -18.82 -12.80
N LEU A 264 -24.29 -17.54 -13.19
CA LEU A 264 -25.49 -16.84 -13.64
C LEU A 264 -25.87 -17.23 -15.09
N ASP A 265 -24.93 -17.86 -15.81
CA ASP A 265 -25.10 -18.58 -17.08
C ASP A 265 -26.12 -17.92 -18.03
N TRP A 266 -25.76 -16.75 -18.54
CA TRP A 266 -26.52 -16.02 -19.56
C TRP A 266 -26.22 -16.55 -20.98
N ASP A 267 -25.60 -17.73 -21.12
CA ASP A 267 -25.19 -18.37 -22.37
C ASP A 267 -24.39 -17.41 -23.28
N ARG A 268 -23.36 -16.75 -22.74
CA ARG A 268 -22.51 -15.80 -23.49
C ARG A 268 -21.04 -16.18 -23.41
N ASP A 269 -20.36 -16.06 -24.55
CA ASP A 269 -18.92 -16.33 -24.70
C ASP A 269 -18.04 -15.55 -23.71
N TRP A 270 -18.48 -14.37 -23.23
CA TRP A 270 -17.72 -13.60 -22.25
C TRP A 270 -17.77 -14.19 -20.83
N GLN A 271 -18.69 -15.12 -20.55
CA GLN A 271 -18.82 -15.83 -19.27
C GLN A 271 -17.92 -17.06 -19.16
N ASP A 272 -17.28 -17.46 -20.26
CA ASP A 272 -16.42 -18.63 -20.27
C ASP A 272 -15.23 -18.47 -19.31
N TRP A 273 -14.83 -19.59 -18.71
CA TRP A 273 -13.65 -19.63 -17.86
C TRP A 273 -12.38 -19.37 -18.69
N PRO A 274 -11.47 -18.46 -18.28
CA PRO A 274 -11.43 -17.60 -17.09
C PRO A 274 -11.65 -16.10 -17.40
N ILE A 275 -12.44 -15.77 -18.42
CA ILE A 275 -12.54 -14.42 -19.01
C ILE A 275 -13.04 -13.39 -17.98
N THR A 276 -14.11 -13.72 -17.26
CA THR A 276 -14.72 -12.83 -16.26
C THR A 276 -13.79 -12.54 -15.07
N LEU A 277 -13.02 -13.54 -14.62
CA LEU A 277 -12.00 -13.37 -13.58
C LEU A 277 -10.87 -12.47 -14.06
N LEU A 278 -10.45 -12.61 -15.32
CA LEU A 278 -9.42 -11.78 -15.93
C LEU A 278 -9.89 -10.31 -15.98
N ILE A 279 -11.10 -10.06 -16.49
CA ILE A 279 -11.71 -8.72 -16.52
C ILE A 279 -11.78 -8.13 -15.11
N GLY A 280 -12.23 -8.94 -14.15
CA GLY A 280 -12.30 -8.59 -12.73
C GLY A 280 -10.94 -8.19 -12.15
N ALA A 281 -9.88 -8.96 -12.43
CA ALA A 281 -8.53 -8.67 -11.95
C ALA A 281 -7.98 -7.35 -12.48
N TYR A 282 -8.11 -7.10 -13.78
CA TYR A 282 -7.66 -5.86 -14.42
C TYR A 282 -8.46 -4.64 -13.93
N GLY A 283 -9.78 -4.75 -13.96
CA GLY A 283 -10.69 -3.67 -13.54
C GLY A 283 -10.55 -3.36 -12.06
N GLY A 284 -10.53 -4.39 -11.21
CA GLY A 284 -10.38 -4.26 -9.77
C GLY A 284 -9.05 -3.62 -9.38
N ALA A 285 -7.95 -3.99 -10.03
CA ALA A 285 -6.64 -3.39 -9.76
C ALA A 285 -6.62 -1.89 -10.10
N PHE A 286 -7.16 -1.52 -11.26
CA PHE A 286 -7.29 -0.13 -11.66
C PHE A 286 -8.17 0.68 -10.68
N ILE A 287 -9.34 0.15 -10.32
CA ILE A 287 -10.27 0.79 -9.37
C ILE A 287 -9.61 0.93 -8.00
N GLY A 288 -8.88 -0.07 -7.52
CA GLY A 288 -8.18 -0.03 -6.24
C GLY A 288 -7.12 1.09 -6.18
N GLY A 289 -6.31 1.23 -7.22
CA GLY A 289 -5.35 2.33 -7.35
C GLY A 289 -6.03 3.70 -7.44
N LEU A 290 -7.11 3.80 -8.23
CA LEU A 290 -7.87 5.04 -8.38
C LEU A 290 -8.55 5.48 -7.07
N ALA A 291 -9.14 4.53 -6.33
CA ALA A 291 -9.80 4.79 -5.06
C ALA A 291 -8.81 5.32 -4.02
N SER A 292 -7.62 4.70 -3.93
CA SER A 292 -6.55 5.16 -3.04
C SER A 292 -6.05 6.56 -3.41
N TYR A 293 -5.89 6.86 -4.71
CA TYR A 293 -5.54 8.20 -5.17
C TYR A 293 -6.60 9.23 -4.76
N ILE A 294 -7.88 8.96 -4.98
CA ILE A 294 -8.98 9.86 -4.62
C ILE A 294 -9.02 10.09 -3.11
N TYR A 295 -8.88 9.02 -2.32
CA TYR A 295 -8.82 9.10 -0.86
C TYR A 295 -7.63 9.94 -0.40
N GLY A 296 -6.44 9.70 -0.92
CA GLY A 296 -5.25 10.50 -0.61
C GLY A 296 -5.41 11.98 -0.94
N ARG A 297 -6.02 12.31 -2.10
CA ARG A 297 -6.34 13.70 -2.47
C ARG A 297 -7.38 14.33 -1.54
N TYR A 298 -8.37 13.57 -1.11
CA TYR A 298 -9.36 14.03 -0.14
C TYR A 298 -8.71 14.37 1.20
N VAL A 299 -7.88 13.47 1.73
CA VAL A 299 -7.16 13.65 3.00
C VAL A 299 -6.25 14.88 2.94
N MET A 300 -5.42 15.03 1.90
CA MET A 300 -4.55 16.20 1.74
C MET A 300 -5.32 17.52 1.63
N ARG A 301 -6.50 17.52 0.98
CA ARG A 301 -7.36 18.70 0.90
C ARG A 301 -7.97 19.06 2.26
N SER A 302 -8.36 18.05 3.05
CA SER A 302 -8.91 18.25 4.38
C SER A 302 -7.89 18.92 5.30
N PHE A 303 -6.64 18.44 5.30
CA PHE A 303 -5.56 19.05 6.09
C PHE A 303 -5.29 20.50 5.70
N ARG A 304 -5.23 20.83 4.41
CA ARG A 304 -5.02 22.20 3.94
C ARG A 304 -6.14 23.17 4.38
N ARG A 305 -7.37 22.68 4.57
CA ARG A 305 -8.50 23.52 5.01
C ARG A 305 -8.46 23.84 6.50
N ASN A 306 -7.80 22.99 7.30
CA ASN A 306 -7.75 23.09 8.75
C ASN A 306 -6.44 23.71 9.27
N ALA A 307 -5.47 23.96 8.40
CA ALA A 307 -4.22 24.68 8.68
C ALA A 307 -4.36 26.17 8.32
#